data_AF-A0A8J2NG14-F1
#
_entry.id   AF-A0A8J2NG14-F1
#
_cell.length_a   1.000
_cell.length_b   1.000
_cell.length_c   1.000
_cell.angle_alpha   90.00
_cell.angle_beta   90.00
_cell.angle_gamma   90.00
#
_symmetry.space_group_name_H-M   'P 1'
#
loop_
_entity.id
_entity.type
_entity.pdbx_description
1 polymer ?
#
loop_
_entity_poly.entity_id
_entity_poly.type
_entity_poly.pdbx_seq_one_letter_code
_entity_poly.pdbx_strand_id
1 'polypeptide(L)'
;MVGTGNWVKLIGLGILITCSRSMAEEATTSNPTSSGIAEDNNQSPTTAPSAEETTTSEGVACRKVMMILAKRMMKHLNGCGKELQGKYPVKEEFQAHFQCNIRCFMQGVQMIDENFKLSNATAEAFLTQQIPEKYRELLRRMGTPCLNEFAPKLDPSDEYCVQYGEYMKCLQNSIAETC
;
A
#
# COMPACT_ATOMS: atom_id res chain seq x y z
N MET A 1 -27.29 -12.05 -21.02
CA MET A 1 -26.80 -10.88 -20.25
C MET A 1 -26.06 -11.42 -19.03
N VAL A 2 -24.73 -11.46 -19.06
CA VAL A 2 -23.89 -12.01 -17.97
C VAL A 2 -23.48 -10.84 -17.07
N GLY A 3 -23.83 -10.91 -15.78
CA GLY A 3 -23.67 -9.83 -14.81
C GLY A 3 -22.21 -9.47 -14.54
N THR A 4 -21.80 -8.25 -14.92
CA THR A 4 -20.47 -7.65 -14.71
C THR A 4 -20.27 -7.05 -13.30
N GLY A 5 -21.14 -7.36 -12.34
CA GLY A 5 -21.25 -6.59 -11.08
C GLY A 5 -20.33 -6.98 -9.92
N ASN A 6 -19.53 -8.05 -9.99
CA ASN A 6 -18.89 -8.63 -8.79
C ASN A 6 -17.35 -8.56 -8.71
N TRP A 7 -16.66 -8.15 -9.78
CA TRP A 7 -15.18 -8.18 -9.80
C TRP A 7 -14.52 -6.95 -9.17
N VAL A 8 -15.17 -5.79 -9.21
CA VAL A 8 -14.67 -4.56 -8.56
C VAL A 8 -14.56 -4.73 -7.04
N LYS A 9 -15.44 -5.54 -6.43
CA LYS A 9 -15.36 -5.91 -5.01
C LYS A 9 -14.15 -6.79 -4.71
N LEU A 10 -13.81 -7.72 -5.61
CA LEU A 10 -12.66 -8.62 -5.43
C LEU A 10 -11.31 -7.88 -5.56
N ILE A 11 -11.22 -6.87 -6.44
CA ILE A 11 -9.99 -6.08 -6.64
C ILE A 11 -9.77 -5.11 -5.48
N GLY A 12 -10.84 -4.45 -4.99
CA GLY A 12 -10.78 -3.64 -3.77
C GLY A 12 -10.40 -4.47 -2.55
N LEU A 13 -10.91 -5.71 -2.44
CA LEU A 13 -10.47 -6.65 -1.43
C LEU A 13 -9.03 -7.11 -1.64
N GLY A 14 -8.54 -7.35 -2.85
CA GLY A 14 -7.17 -7.82 -3.10
C GLY A 14 -6.09 -6.89 -2.53
N ILE A 15 -6.26 -5.57 -2.72
CA ILE A 15 -5.33 -4.55 -2.20
C ILE A 15 -5.49 -4.36 -0.67
N LEU A 16 -6.72 -4.53 -0.14
CA LEU A 16 -6.98 -4.52 1.31
C LEU A 16 -6.49 -5.81 2.01
N ILE A 17 -6.54 -6.96 1.32
CA ILE A 17 -6.11 -8.26 1.81
C ILE A 17 -4.58 -8.32 1.88
N THR A 18 -3.84 -7.78 0.90
CA THR A 18 -2.37 -7.70 1.02
C THR A 18 -1.94 -6.83 2.19
N CYS A 19 -2.66 -5.73 2.46
CA CYS A 19 -2.40 -4.92 3.66
C CYS A 19 -2.73 -5.68 4.97
N SER A 20 -3.74 -6.54 4.96
CA SER A 20 -4.15 -7.31 6.16
C SER A 20 -3.28 -8.55 6.38
N ARG A 21 -2.75 -9.13 5.30
CA ARG A 21 -1.95 -10.36 5.33
C ARG A 21 -0.48 -10.10 5.67
N SER A 22 0.04 -8.92 5.31
CA SER A 22 1.37 -8.48 5.78
C SER A 22 1.45 -8.35 7.31
N MET A 23 0.32 -8.18 8.01
CA MET A 23 0.26 -8.13 9.48
C MET A 23 0.10 -9.51 10.14
N ALA A 24 -0.08 -10.59 9.35
CA ALA A 24 -0.37 -11.93 9.87
C ALA A 24 0.73 -12.96 9.58
N GLU A 25 1.73 -12.65 8.75
CA GLU A 25 2.79 -13.59 8.32
C GLU A 25 4.12 -13.47 9.09
N GLU A 26 4.16 -12.79 10.25
CA GLU A 26 5.32 -12.83 11.17
C GLU A 26 5.14 -13.76 12.38
N ALA A 27 4.27 -14.77 12.27
CA ALA A 27 4.10 -15.79 13.30
C ALA A 27 4.20 -17.20 12.72
N THR A 28 5.35 -17.55 12.12
CA THR A 28 5.92 -18.92 12.16
C THR A 28 7.08 -19.03 11.18
N THR A 29 8.33 -18.96 11.66
CA THR A 29 9.42 -19.87 11.25
C THR A 29 10.70 -19.56 12.02
N SER A 30 11.00 -20.37 13.04
CA SER A 30 12.36 -20.53 13.55
C SER A 30 12.65 -22.02 13.76
N ASN A 31 13.40 -22.58 12.81
CA ASN A 31 14.37 -23.70 12.86
C ASN A 31 14.05 -25.03 13.58
N PRO A 32 14.69 -26.12 13.10
CA PRO A 32 15.78 -26.63 13.93
C PRO A 32 17.04 -27.04 13.13
N THR A 33 18.21 -26.81 13.71
CA THR A 33 19.47 -27.49 13.35
C THR A 33 20.29 -27.75 14.61
N SER A 34 20.57 -29.04 14.85
CA SER A 34 21.77 -29.66 15.42
C SER A 34 22.18 -29.45 16.90
N SER A 35 22.19 -30.59 17.60
CA SER A 35 23.22 -31.17 18.51
C SER A 35 23.88 -30.34 19.62
N GLY A 36 23.70 -30.84 20.87
CA GLY A 36 24.85 -31.21 21.73
C GLY A 36 25.10 -30.43 23.04
N ILE A 37 25.09 -31.23 24.14
CA ILE A 37 25.96 -31.21 25.34
C ILE A 37 25.66 -30.21 26.51
N ALA A 38 25.51 -30.84 27.70
CA ALA A 38 25.87 -30.45 29.08
C ALA A 38 24.90 -29.68 30.01
N GLU A 39 24.79 -30.27 31.22
CA GLU A 39 24.20 -29.85 32.50
C GLU A 39 24.55 -28.42 32.96
N ASP A 40 23.65 -27.71 33.65
CA ASP A 40 23.53 -27.71 35.13
C ASP A 40 22.60 -26.57 35.64
N ASN A 41 21.74 -26.92 36.61
CA ASN A 41 21.19 -26.13 37.72
C ASN A 41 20.35 -24.82 37.55
N ASN A 42 19.09 -24.96 38.05
CA ASN A 42 18.44 -24.15 39.11
C ASN A 42 17.45 -23.00 38.76
N GLN A 43 16.30 -23.09 39.44
CA GLN A 43 15.28 -22.09 39.79
C GLN A 43 14.34 -21.48 38.71
N SER A 44 13.06 -21.89 38.80
CA SER A 44 11.85 -21.11 38.43
C SER A 44 11.72 -19.87 39.37
N PRO A 45 11.04 -18.75 39.04
CA PRO A 45 9.66 -18.76 38.52
C PRO A 45 9.29 -17.65 37.50
N THR A 46 8.14 -17.83 36.82
CA THR A 46 7.20 -16.78 36.32
C THR A 46 7.82 -15.72 35.40
N THR A 47 7.42 -15.60 34.14
CA THR A 47 6.21 -14.85 33.73
C THR A 47 5.96 -15.14 32.25
N ALA A 48 4.71 -15.43 31.90
CA ALA A 48 4.26 -15.52 30.51
C ALA A 48 4.57 -14.21 29.75
N PRO A 49 4.95 -14.26 28.46
CA PRO A 49 4.90 -13.07 27.63
C PRO A 49 3.42 -12.72 27.43
N SER A 50 2.91 -11.80 28.25
CA SER A 50 1.68 -11.10 27.91
C SER A 50 1.96 -10.33 26.64
N ALA A 51 1.21 -10.69 25.61
CA ALA A 51 0.94 -9.86 24.46
C ALA A 51 0.25 -8.57 24.96
N GLU A 52 1.01 -7.64 25.51
CA GLU A 52 0.59 -6.25 25.57
C GLU A 52 0.83 -5.65 24.20
N GLU A 53 -0.20 -5.80 23.36
CA GLU A 53 -0.48 -4.93 22.23
C GLU A 53 -0.57 -3.50 22.78
N THR A 54 0.61 -2.89 22.95
CA THR A 54 0.74 -1.50 23.34
C THR A 54 0.14 -0.73 22.19
N THR A 55 -1.12 -0.33 22.33
CA THR A 55 -1.80 0.57 21.40
C THR A 55 -1.18 1.94 21.59
N THR A 56 0.05 2.09 21.07
CA THR A 56 0.75 3.36 21.01
C THR A 56 -0.11 4.32 20.19
N SER A 57 -0.03 5.61 20.54
CA SER A 57 -0.60 6.72 19.76
C SER A 57 -0.31 6.57 18.26
N GLU A 58 0.82 5.98 17.91
CA GLU A 58 1.26 5.71 16.54
C GLU A 58 0.46 4.59 15.86
N GLY A 59 0.20 3.44 16.51
CA GLY A 59 -0.64 2.37 15.93
C GLY A 59 -2.07 2.83 15.62
N VAL A 60 -2.65 3.66 16.49
CA VAL A 60 -3.98 4.28 16.25
C VAL A 60 -3.92 5.29 15.09
N ALA A 61 -2.82 6.01 14.93
CA ALA A 61 -2.60 6.91 13.80
C ALA A 61 -2.47 6.13 12.49
N CYS A 62 -1.70 5.05 12.48
CA CYS A 62 -1.48 4.16 11.36
C CYS A 62 -2.77 3.55 10.82
N ARG A 63 -3.60 2.98 11.70
CA ARG A 63 -4.91 2.44 11.31
C ARG A 63 -5.81 3.52 10.68
N LYS A 64 -5.81 4.73 11.23
CA LYS A 64 -6.60 5.86 10.70
C LYS A 64 -6.07 6.34 9.35
N VAL A 65 -4.76 6.43 9.18
CA VAL A 65 -4.11 6.78 7.92
C VAL A 65 -4.47 5.77 6.83
N MET A 66 -4.34 4.47 7.12
CA MET A 66 -4.71 3.41 6.18
C MET A 66 -6.18 3.48 5.75
N MET A 67 -7.09 3.70 6.70
CA MET A 67 -8.51 3.88 6.38
C MET A 67 -8.78 5.10 5.50
N ILE A 68 -8.09 6.23 5.76
CA ILE A 68 -8.21 7.45 4.94
C ILE A 68 -7.74 7.16 3.51
N LEU A 69 -6.54 6.60 3.36
CA LEU A 69 -5.96 6.29 2.06
C LEU A 69 -6.81 5.28 1.29
N ALA A 70 -7.23 4.18 1.92
CA ALA A 70 -8.07 3.16 1.30
C ALA A 70 -9.41 3.76 0.81
N LYS A 71 -10.05 4.62 1.62
CA LYS A 71 -11.31 5.27 1.23
C LYS A 71 -11.13 6.18 0.01
N ARG A 72 -10.02 6.94 -0.05
CA ARG A 72 -9.70 7.80 -1.21
C ARG A 72 -9.41 6.96 -2.44
N MET A 73 -8.61 5.91 -2.29
CA MET A 73 -8.25 4.99 -3.36
C MET A 73 -9.49 4.31 -3.96
N MET A 74 -10.38 3.77 -3.14
CA MET A 74 -11.64 3.16 -3.61
C MET A 74 -12.54 4.14 -4.38
N LYS A 75 -12.60 5.41 -3.96
CA LYS A 75 -13.42 6.43 -4.62
C LYS A 75 -12.97 6.67 -6.07
N HIS A 76 -11.66 6.73 -6.31
CA HIS A 76 -11.09 7.08 -7.60
C HIS A 76 -10.84 5.86 -8.49
N LEU A 77 -10.41 4.72 -7.92
CA LEU A 77 -10.16 3.49 -8.68
C LEU A 77 -11.39 2.95 -9.38
N ASN A 78 -12.60 3.14 -8.84
CA ASN A 78 -13.82 2.66 -9.51
C ASN A 78 -14.09 3.42 -10.83
N GLY A 79 -13.73 4.70 -10.89
CA GLY A 79 -13.80 5.48 -12.13
C GLY A 79 -12.74 5.02 -13.14
N CYS A 80 -11.49 4.96 -12.69
CA CYS A 80 -10.36 4.51 -13.49
C CYS A 80 -10.55 3.10 -14.07
N GLY A 81 -11.02 2.17 -13.25
CA GLY A 81 -11.26 0.79 -13.65
C GLY A 81 -12.31 0.68 -14.75
N LYS A 82 -13.38 1.49 -14.71
CA LYS A 82 -14.39 1.53 -15.76
C LYS A 82 -13.86 2.10 -17.06
N GLU A 83 -13.06 3.17 -17.00
CA GLU A 83 -12.42 3.75 -18.17
C GLU A 83 -11.46 2.76 -18.83
N LEU A 84 -10.62 2.11 -18.02
CA LEU A 84 -9.67 1.11 -18.49
C LEU A 84 -10.37 -0.11 -19.09
N GLN A 85 -11.44 -0.60 -18.46
CA GLN A 85 -12.25 -1.70 -18.99
C GLN A 85 -12.95 -1.32 -20.31
N GLY A 86 -13.32 -0.05 -20.49
CA GLY A 86 -13.85 0.45 -21.77
C GLY A 86 -12.80 0.45 -22.88
N LYS A 87 -11.54 0.74 -22.56
CA LYS A 87 -10.40 0.73 -23.49
C LYS A 87 -9.94 -0.69 -23.81
N TYR A 88 -9.89 -1.56 -22.81
CA TYR A 88 -9.41 -2.95 -22.90
C TYR A 88 -10.51 -3.90 -22.39
N PRO A 89 -11.51 -4.25 -23.22
CA PRO A 89 -12.62 -5.10 -22.81
C PRO A 89 -12.21 -6.57 -22.64
N VAL A 90 -11.11 -6.99 -23.27
CA VAL A 90 -10.53 -8.33 -23.13
C VAL A 90 -9.82 -8.43 -21.78
N LYS A 91 -10.08 -9.52 -21.05
CA LYS A 91 -9.61 -9.68 -19.66
C LYS A 91 -8.09 -9.67 -19.56
N GLU A 92 -7.41 -10.37 -20.46
CA GLU A 92 -5.95 -10.50 -20.49
C GLU A 92 -5.29 -9.15 -20.76
N GLU A 93 -5.83 -8.37 -21.71
CA GLU A 93 -5.36 -7.01 -22.00
C GLU A 93 -5.63 -6.06 -20.84
N PHE A 94 -6.81 -6.14 -20.21
CA PHE A 94 -7.13 -5.36 -19.02
C PHE A 94 -6.14 -5.65 -17.88
N GLN A 95 -5.78 -6.91 -17.66
CA GLN A 95 -4.82 -7.31 -16.64
C GLN A 95 -3.42 -6.76 -16.94
N ALA A 96 -2.98 -6.80 -18.20
CA ALA A 96 -1.70 -6.24 -18.61
C ALA A 96 -1.60 -4.73 -18.35
N HIS A 97 -2.71 -3.99 -18.52
CA HIS A 97 -2.77 -2.54 -18.31
C HIS A 97 -3.23 -2.14 -16.91
N PHE A 98 -3.36 -3.08 -15.97
CA PHE A 98 -3.97 -2.80 -14.67
C PHE A 98 -3.23 -1.69 -13.90
N GLN A 99 -1.91 -1.57 -14.05
CA GLN A 99 -1.12 -0.51 -13.41
C GLN A 99 -1.47 0.89 -13.93
N CYS A 100 -2.07 1.00 -15.11
CA CYS A 100 -2.59 2.28 -15.59
C CYS A 100 -3.81 2.78 -14.79
N ASN A 101 -4.49 1.91 -14.04
CA ASN A 101 -5.45 2.37 -13.02
C ASN A 101 -4.78 3.17 -11.91
N ILE A 102 -3.55 2.81 -11.55
CA ILE A 102 -2.76 3.53 -10.55
C ILE A 102 -2.38 4.90 -11.09
N ARG A 103 -1.89 5.00 -12.33
CA ARG A 103 -1.64 6.31 -12.98
C ARG A 103 -2.89 7.19 -12.96
N CYS A 104 -4.03 6.66 -13.38
CA CYS A 104 -5.31 7.39 -13.36
C CYS A 104 -5.71 7.82 -11.93
N PHE A 105 -5.54 6.94 -10.94
CA PHE A 105 -5.78 7.27 -9.54
C PHE A 105 -4.89 8.44 -9.09
N MET A 106 -3.59 8.35 -9.35
CA MET A 106 -2.60 9.37 -8.97
C MET A 106 -2.97 10.73 -9.56
N GLN A 107 -3.42 10.75 -10.82
CA GLN A 107 -3.91 11.96 -11.47
C GLN A 107 -5.18 12.49 -10.81
N GLY A 108 -6.15 11.60 -10.54
CA GLY A 108 -7.44 11.95 -9.93
C GLY A 108 -7.32 12.52 -8.52
N VAL A 109 -6.24 12.23 -7.79
CA VAL A 109 -5.94 12.80 -6.47
C VAL A 109 -4.87 13.89 -6.50
N GLN A 110 -4.46 14.34 -7.68
CA GLN A 110 -3.43 15.37 -7.90
C GLN A 110 -2.06 15.03 -7.30
N MET A 111 -1.75 13.74 -7.18
CA MET A 111 -0.41 13.29 -6.78
C MET A 111 0.57 13.33 -7.95
N ILE A 112 0.07 13.40 -9.19
CA ILE A 112 0.85 13.73 -10.39
C ILE A 112 0.20 14.90 -11.13
N ASP A 113 1.01 15.61 -11.91
CA ASP A 113 0.56 16.74 -12.73
C ASP A 113 -0.10 16.30 -14.05
N GLU A 114 -0.44 17.29 -14.88
CA GLU A 114 -1.04 17.08 -16.20
C GLU A 114 -0.11 16.38 -17.20
N ASN A 115 1.21 16.40 -16.94
CA ASN A 115 2.22 15.69 -17.71
C ASN A 115 2.50 14.29 -17.13
N PHE A 116 1.67 13.85 -16.18
CA PHE A 116 1.81 12.60 -15.42
C PHE A 116 3.12 12.49 -14.64
N LYS A 117 3.71 13.61 -14.25
CA LYS A 117 4.95 13.64 -13.47
C LYS A 117 4.65 13.79 -11.99
N LEU A 118 5.45 13.09 -11.19
CA LEU A 118 5.47 13.16 -9.74
C LEU A 118 6.60 14.09 -9.30
N SER A 119 6.34 14.95 -8.32
CA SER A 119 7.33 15.85 -7.74
C SER A 119 7.04 16.08 -6.27
N ASN A 120 7.99 16.72 -5.57
CA ASN A 120 7.75 17.21 -4.20
C ASN A 120 6.51 18.11 -4.12
N ALA A 121 6.27 18.94 -5.15
CA ALA A 121 5.13 19.84 -5.17
C ALA A 121 3.79 19.09 -5.29
N THR A 122 3.70 18.10 -6.18
CA THR A 122 2.48 17.30 -6.35
C THR A 122 2.24 16.38 -5.14
N ALA A 123 3.29 15.83 -4.56
CA ALA A 123 3.20 15.05 -3.32
C ALA A 123 2.69 15.90 -2.15
N GLU A 124 3.22 17.11 -1.96
CA GLU A 124 2.77 18.01 -0.89
C GLU A 124 1.34 18.52 -1.12
N ALA A 125 0.96 18.76 -2.38
CA ALA A 125 -0.42 19.09 -2.75
C ALA A 125 -1.38 17.96 -2.37
N PHE A 126 -1.04 16.71 -2.67
CA PHE A 126 -1.81 15.54 -2.26
C PHE A 126 -1.97 15.47 -0.73
N LEU A 127 -0.87 15.60 0.02
CA LEU A 127 -0.91 15.58 1.49
C LEU A 127 -1.80 16.71 2.04
N THR A 128 -1.67 17.92 1.48
CA THR A 128 -2.43 19.07 1.95
C THR A 128 -3.93 18.92 1.70
N GLN A 129 -4.31 18.44 0.51
CA GLN A 129 -5.72 18.36 0.12
C GLN A 129 -6.44 17.11 0.62
N GLN A 130 -5.74 15.97 0.65
CA GLN A 130 -6.38 14.67 0.87
C GLN A 130 -6.23 14.17 2.31
N ILE A 131 -5.21 14.65 3.03
CA ILE A 131 -4.81 14.13 4.33
C ILE A 131 -5.00 15.19 5.42
N PRO A 132 -5.67 14.84 6.55
CA PRO A 132 -5.71 15.68 7.74
C PRO A 132 -4.30 16.04 8.23
N GLU A 133 -4.11 17.30 8.63
CA GLU A 133 -2.80 17.87 9.01
C GLU A 133 -1.99 17.00 9.97
N LYS A 134 -2.64 16.48 11.03
CA LYS A 134 -2.03 15.60 12.04
C LYS A 134 -1.38 14.31 11.51
N TYR A 135 -1.64 13.93 10.26
CA TYR A 135 -1.07 12.73 9.63
C TYR A 135 -0.11 13.03 8.49
N ARG A 136 0.05 14.31 8.10
CA ARG A 136 0.85 14.69 6.92
C ARG A 136 2.32 14.41 7.12
N GLU A 137 2.88 14.71 8.29
CA GLU A 137 4.30 14.46 8.57
C GLU A 137 4.64 12.97 8.54
N LEU A 138 3.80 12.13 9.14
CA LEU A 138 3.95 10.67 9.08
C LEU A 138 3.95 10.16 7.64
N LEU A 139 2.98 10.58 6.83
CA LEU A 139 2.91 10.20 5.41
C LEU A 139 4.06 10.77 4.58
N ARG A 140 4.52 11.99 4.88
CA ARG A 140 5.69 12.59 4.22
C ARG A 140 6.94 11.76 4.48
N ARG A 141 7.17 11.38 5.74
CA ARG A 141 8.29 10.52 6.13
C ARG A 141 8.25 9.16 5.42
N MET A 142 7.09 8.51 5.37
CA MET A 142 6.93 7.21 4.70
C MET A 142 7.02 7.33 3.17
N GLY A 143 6.54 8.43 2.59
CA GLY A 143 6.46 8.59 1.13
C GLY A 143 7.73 9.15 0.47
N THR A 144 8.58 9.87 1.21
CA THR A 144 9.78 10.53 0.66
C THR A 144 10.78 9.55 0.02
N PRO A 145 11.09 8.37 0.59
CA PRO A 145 11.97 7.41 -0.05
C PRO A 145 11.45 6.95 -1.41
N CYS A 146 10.17 6.56 -1.48
CA CYS A 146 9.52 6.15 -2.73
C CYS A 146 9.46 7.29 -3.75
N LEU A 147 9.21 8.52 -3.30
CA LEU A 147 9.21 9.69 -4.15
C LEU A 147 10.58 9.90 -4.81
N ASN A 148 11.65 9.89 -4.01
CA ASN A 148 13.01 10.09 -4.50
C ASN A 148 13.45 8.98 -5.47
N GLU A 149 13.05 7.74 -5.21
CA GLU A 149 13.40 6.62 -6.05
C GLU A 149 12.63 6.60 -7.38
N PHE A 150 11.32 6.81 -7.35
CA PHE A 150 10.46 6.54 -8.50
C PHE A 150 10.06 7.78 -9.30
N ALA A 151 10.04 8.98 -8.73
CA ALA A 151 9.76 10.21 -9.49
C ALA A 151 10.59 10.35 -10.79
N PRO A 152 11.92 10.09 -10.79
CA PRO A 152 12.71 10.16 -12.02
C PRO A 152 12.42 9.00 -13.00
N LYS A 153 11.83 7.90 -12.53
CA LYS A 153 11.53 6.70 -13.33
C LYS A 153 10.14 6.73 -13.97
N LEU A 154 9.24 7.61 -13.51
CA LEU A 154 7.88 7.70 -14.06
C LEU A 154 7.89 8.18 -15.51
N ASP A 155 7.48 7.29 -16.40
CA ASP A 155 7.38 7.55 -17.82
C ASP A 155 5.90 7.64 -18.24
N PRO A 156 5.41 8.81 -18.70
CA PRO A 156 4.05 8.92 -19.23
C PRO A 156 3.82 8.08 -20.49
N SER A 157 4.88 7.76 -21.23
CA SER A 157 4.81 7.02 -22.50
C SER A 157 4.81 5.49 -22.33
N ASP A 158 5.03 4.99 -21.11
CA ASP A 158 4.92 3.57 -20.80
C ASP A 158 3.47 3.09 -21.00
N GLU A 159 3.28 2.22 -21.99
CA GLU A 159 2.00 1.62 -22.35
C GLU A 159 1.36 0.87 -21.17
N TYR A 160 2.19 0.20 -20.34
CA TYR A 160 1.72 -0.63 -19.24
C TYR A 160 1.74 0.08 -17.89
N CYS A 161 2.25 1.31 -17.82
CA CYS A 161 2.32 2.12 -16.61
C CYS A 161 3.03 1.42 -15.42
N VAL A 162 4.05 0.60 -15.68
CA VAL A 162 4.73 -0.26 -14.71
C VAL A 162 5.27 0.55 -13.53
N GLN A 163 5.94 1.67 -13.82
CA GLN A 163 6.61 2.47 -12.79
C GLN A 163 5.62 3.16 -11.83
N TYR A 164 4.39 3.43 -12.26
CA TYR A 164 3.34 3.92 -11.36
C TYR A 164 2.89 2.84 -10.39
N GLY A 165 2.80 1.59 -10.86
CA GLY A 165 2.53 0.42 -10.04
C GLY A 165 3.63 0.19 -8.99
N GLU A 166 4.90 0.21 -9.40
CA GLU A 166 6.03 0.03 -8.49
C GLU A 166 6.14 1.16 -7.47
N TYR A 167 5.87 2.41 -7.85
CA TYR A 167 5.77 3.52 -6.89
C TYR A 167 4.69 3.27 -5.82
N MET A 168 3.48 2.86 -6.24
CA MET A 168 2.39 2.59 -5.31
C MET A 168 2.71 1.40 -4.38
N LYS A 169 3.37 0.37 -4.92
CA LYS A 169 3.86 -0.77 -4.13
C LYS A 169 4.89 -0.34 -3.10
N CYS A 170 5.83 0.53 -3.48
CA CYS A 170 6.79 1.12 -2.55
C CYS A 170 6.06 1.83 -1.39
N LEU A 171 5.08 2.69 -1.70
CA LEU A 171 4.30 3.37 -0.66
C LEU A 171 3.58 2.40 0.28
N GLN A 172 2.96 1.35 -0.27
CA GLN A 172 2.27 0.32 0.53
C GLN A 172 3.25 -0.39 1.46
N ASN A 173 4.44 -0.75 0.96
CA ASN A 173 5.49 -1.39 1.75
C ASN A 173 6.00 -0.45 2.85
N SER A 174 6.30 0.80 2.53
CA SER A 174 6.75 1.78 3.53
C SER A 174 5.70 2.03 4.62
N ILE A 175 4.42 1.99 4.28
CA ILE A 175 3.35 2.05 5.28
C ILE A 175 3.33 0.78 6.11
N ALA A 176 3.37 -0.41 5.49
CA ALA A 176 3.37 -1.70 6.20
C ALA A 176 4.54 -1.85 7.17
N GLU A 177 5.74 -1.42 6.79
CA GLU A 177 6.94 -1.42 7.64
C GLU A 177 6.83 -0.46 8.83
N THR A 178 6.01 0.58 8.71
CA THR A 178 5.91 1.63 9.73
C THR A 178 4.73 1.41 10.71
N CYS A 179 3.73 0.57 10.40
CA CYS A 179 2.38 0.69 11.00
C CYS A 179 1.74 -0.51 11.72
#